data_AF-A0A381WFU3-F1
#
_entry.id   AF-A0A381WFU3-F1
#
_cell.length_a   1.000
_cell.length_b   1.000
_cell.length_c   1.000
_cell.angle_alpha   90.00
_cell.angle_beta   90.00
_cell.angle_gamma   90.00
#
_symmetry.space_group_name_H-M   'P 1'
#
loop_
_entity.id
_entity.type
_entity.pdbx_description
1 polymer ?
#
loop_
_entity_poly.entity_id
_entity_poly.type
_entity_poly.pdbx_seq_one_letter_code
_entity_poly.pdbx_strand_id
1 'polypeptide(L)'
;MKKTTWSIEILPQNVSDVGFIPDLIKEVYITMIPGTGFNDTILAAKKIQASAKQAVPHLTARTFPGIEELRTCLSGLQASGIERILLIGGGVPKPAGIFSSVMDMLKT
;
A
#
# COMPACT_ATOMS: atom_id res chain seq x y z
N MET A 1 -9.87 -27.19 -13.85
CA MET A 1 -10.61 -26.46 -12.78
C MET A 1 -9.86 -25.16 -12.48
N LYS A 2 -10.53 -24.00 -12.45
CA LYS A 2 -9.89 -22.73 -12.04
C LYS A 2 -9.57 -22.82 -10.55
N LYS A 3 -8.32 -22.54 -10.17
CA LYS A 3 -7.88 -22.51 -8.78
C LYS A 3 -8.38 -21.19 -8.17
N THR A 4 -9.20 -21.25 -7.12
CA THR A 4 -9.66 -20.06 -6.42
C THR A 4 -8.51 -19.43 -5.65
N THR A 5 -8.31 -18.13 -5.82
CA THR A 5 -7.30 -17.34 -5.11
C THR A 5 -7.98 -16.42 -4.12
N TRP A 6 -7.38 -16.26 -2.94
CA TRP A 6 -7.88 -15.43 -1.85
C TRP A 6 -6.83 -14.38 -1.47
N SER A 7 -7.31 -13.20 -1.09
CA SER A 7 -6.51 -12.11 -0.53
C SER A 7 -7.07 -11.70 0.84
N ILE A 8 -6.28 -10.95 1.59
CA ILE A 8 -6.69 -10.33 2.86
C ILE A 8 -6.22 -8.88 2.90
N GLU A 9 -6.90 -8.03 3.64
CA GLU A 9 -6.46 -6.66 3.96
C GLU A 9 -6.10 -6.55 5.44
N ILE A 10 -5.02 -5.83 5.74
CA ILE A 10 -4.54 -5.57 7.09
C ILE A 10 -4.18 -4.09 7.28
N LEU A 11 -4.11 -3.65 8.54
CA LEU A 11 -3.49 -2.38 8.89
C LEU A 11 -1.97 -2.58 9.08
N PRO A 12 -1.13 -1.53 8.91
CA PRO A 12 0.32 -1.64 9.09
C PRO A 12 0.73 -2.20 10.45
N GLN A 13 -0.02 -1.87 11.51
CA GLN A 13 0.21 -2.36 12.87
C GLN A 13 0.01 -3.88 13.04
N ASN A 14 -0.79 -4.52 12.18
CA ASN A 14 -1.03 -5.97 12.24
C ASN A 14 0.12 -6.80 11.66
N VAL A 15 1.18 -6.16 11.15
CA VAL A 15 2.27 -6.86 10.49
C VAL A 15 3.08 -7.76 11.43
N SER A 16 3.00 -7.56 12.76
CA SER A 16 3.54 -8.50 13.75
C SER A 16 2.89 -9.89 13.66
N ASP A 17 1.66 -9.95 13.16
CA ASP A 17 0.81 -11.13 13.17
C ASP A 17 0.83 -11.86 11.81
N VAL A 18 1.72 -11.46 10.90
CA VAL A 18 1.82 -12.03 9.53
C VAL A 18 1.99 -13.55 9.52
N GLY A 19 2.61 -14.12 10.56
CA GLY A 19 2.79 -15.57 10.71
C GLY A 19 1.48 -16.35 10.84
N PHE A 20 0.37 -15.68 11.20
CA PHE A 20 -0.95 -16.30 11.28
C PHE A 20 -1.71 -16.28 9.95
N ILE A 21 -1.20 -15.59 8.92
CA ILE A 21 -1.85 -15.53 7.61
C ILE A 21 -1.68 -16.89 6.90
N PRO A 22 -2.77 -17.62 6.59
CA PRO A 22 -2.69 -18.95 5.98
C PRO A 22 -1.95 -18.94 4.63
N ASP A 23 -1.32 -20.05 4.28
CA ASP A 23 -0.57 -20.19 3.02
C ASP A 23 -1.43 -20.12 1.77
N LEU A 24 -2.74 -20.37 1.91
CA LEU A 24 -3.73 -20.18 0.85
C LEU A 24 -3.85 -18.70 0.43
N ILE A 25 -3.57 -17.77 1.34
CA ILE A 25 -3.58 -16.34 1.06
C ILE A 25 -2.23 -15.95 0.47
N LYS A 26 -2.25 -15.45 -0.77
CA LYS A 26 -1.03 -15.04 -1.50
C LYS A 26 -0.84 -13.54 -1.58
N GLU A 27 -1.94 -12.77 -1.66
CA GLU A 27 -1.90 -11.31 -1.68
C GLU A 27 -2.36 -10.74 -0.33
N VAL A 28 -1.61 -9.78 0.19
CA VAL A 28 -1.94 -9.05 1.43
C VAL A 28 -1.97 -7.55 1.12
N TYR A 29 -3.16 -6.98 1.21
CA TYR A 29 -3.42 -5.56 1.03
C TYR A 29 -3.11 -4.82 2.33
N ILE A 30 -2.48 -3.65 2.23
CA ILE A 30 -2.02 -2.89 3.40
C ILE A 30 -2.59 -1.49 3.33
N THR A 31 -3.49 -1.18 4.26
CA THR A 31 -4.17 0.12 4.31
C THR A 31 -3.18 1.23 4.66
N MET A 32 -3.24 2.38 3.96
CA MET A 32 -2.56 3.59 4.39
C MET A 32 -3.48 4.43 5.27
N ILE A 33 -3.10 4.59 6.55
CA ILE A 33 -3.91 5.27 7.54
C ILE A 33 -3.72 6.79 7.44
N PRO A 34 -4.79 7.59 7.32
CA PRO A 34 -4.69 9.05 7.33
C PRO A 34 -3.94 9.57 8.56
N GLY A 35 -3.06 10.56 8.36
CA GLY A 35 -2.25 11.14 9.44
C GLY A 35 -0.98 10.36 9.79
N THR A 36 -0.80 9.15 9.24
CA THR A 36 0.49 8.44 9.27
C THR A 36 1.25 8.70 7.97
N GLY A 37 2.57 8.83 8.05
CA GLY A 37 3.40 8.93 6.85
C GLY A 37 3.41 7.60 6.08
N PHE A 38 3.75 7.62 4.79
CA PHE A 38 3.80 6.40 3.97
C PHE A 38 4.87 5.39 4.43
N ASN A 39 5.81 5.80 5.30
CA ASN A 39 6.87 4.95 5.83
C ASN A 39 6.34 3.71 6.56
N ASP A 40 5.26 3.84 7.33
CA ASP A 40 4.68 2.69 8.04
C ASP A 40 4.12 1.66 7.05
N THR A 41 3.54 2.14 5.96
CA THR A 41 3.03 1.30 4.87
C THR A 41 4.18 0.59 4.15
N ILE A 42 5.29 1.27 3.87
CA ILE A 42 6.50 0.66 3.27
C ILE A 42 7.09 -0.41 4.20
N LEU A 43 7.23 -0.12 5.49
CA LEU A 43 7.77 -1.05 6.47
C LEU A 43 6.90 -2.30 6.61
N ALA A 44 5.57 -2.13 6.62
CA ALA A 44 4.64 -3.24 6.63
C ALA A 44 4.75 -4.07 5.33
N ALA A 45 4.78 -3.42 4.16
CA ALA A 45 4.90 -4.08 2.88
C ALA A 45 6.19 -4.92 2.78
N LYS A 46 7.31 -4.38 3.25
CA LYS A 46 8.59 -5.09 3.29
C LYS A 46 8.53 -6.35 4.15
N LYS A 47 7.89 -6.29 5.32
CA LYS A 47 7.72 -7.45 6.21
C LYS A 47 6.81 -8.52 5.59
N ILE A 48 5.71 -8.12 4.94
CA ILE A 48 4.86 -9.05 4.19
C ILE A 48 5.65 -9.72 3.06
N GLN A 49 6.41 -8.94 2.28
CA GLN A 49 7.23 -9.47 1.18
C GLN A 49 8.25 -10.50 1.68
N ALA A 50 8.88 -10.23 2.83
CA ALA A 50 9.81 -11.15 3.48
C ALA A 50 9.15 -12.45 3.97
N SER A 51 7.82 -12.48 4.15
CA SER A 51 7.06 -13.68 4.54
C SER A 51 6.64 -14.57 3.36
N ALA A 52 7.22 -14.35 2.18
CA ALA A 52 6.88 -15.06 0.94
C ALA A 52 5.40 -14.89 0.51
N LYS A 53 4.80 -13.74 0.84
CA LYS A 53 3.49 -13.29 0.37
C LYS A 53 3.66 -12.00 -0.43
N GLN A 54 2.76 -11.75 -1.38
CA GLN A 54 2.79 -10.54 -2.20
C GLN A 54 2.11 -9.40 -1.47
N ALA A 55 2.87 -8.34 -1.13
CA ALA A 55 2.29 -7.15 -0.53
C ALA A 55 1.65 -6.26 -1.61
N VAL A 56 0.49 -5.69 -1.28
CA VAL A 56 -0.23 -4.72 -2.12
C VAL A 56 -0.59 -3.49 -1.28
N PRO A 57 0.36 -2.59 -1.01
CA PRO A 57 0.10 -1.39 -0.23
C PRO A 57 -0.84 -0.43 -0.94
N HIS A 58 -1.68 0.25 -0.16
CA HIS A 58 -2.56 1.29 -0.64
C HIS A 58 -1.81 2.62 -0.70
N LEU A 59 -1.98 3.36 -1.80
CA LEU A 59 -1.59 4.75 -1.90
C LEU A 59 -2.86 5.59 -2.05
N THR A 60 -3.06 6.52 -1.13
CA THR A 60 -4.25 7.39 -1.10
C THR A 60 -3.91 8.74 -1.74
N ALA A 61 -4.49 9.05 -2.89
CA ALA A 61 -4.18 10.25 -3.67
C ALA A 61 -4.23 11.53 -2.84
N ARG A 62 -5.32 11.73 -2.10
CA ARG A 62 -5.58 12.98 -1.36
C ARG A 62 -4.66 13.20 -0.14
N THR A 63 -3.82 12.23 0.20
CA THR A 63 -2.86 12.34 1.32
C THR A 63 -1.46 12.73 0.84
N PHE A 64 -1.14 12.59 -0.44
CA PHE A 64 0.15 13.00 -0.99
C PHE A 64 0.21 14.52 -1.20
N PRO A 65 1.21 15.22 -0.64
CA PRO A 65 1.39 16.67 -0.86
C PRO A 65 1.76 17.00 -2.32
N GLY A 66 2.60 16.18 -2.94
CA GLY A 66 3.11 16.45 -4.28
C GLY A 66 3.84 15.28 -4.93
N ILE A 67 4.42 15.57 -6.08
CA ILE A 67 5.09 14.60 -6.96
C ILE A 67 6.32 14.00 -6.28
N GLU A 68 7.09 14.80 -5.54
CA GLU A 68 8.32 14.34 -4.91
C GLU A 68 8.06 13.36 -3.76
N GLU A 69 7.00 13.56 -2.98
CA GLU A 69 6.57 12.60 -1.95
C GLU A 69 6.05 11.31 -2.58
N LEU A 70 5.31 11.40 -3.68
CA LEU A 70 4.86 10.23 -4.43
C LEU A 70 6.07 9.45 -5.00
N ARG A 71 7.03 10.12 -5.63
CA ARG A 71 8.26 9.50 -6.14
C ARG A 71 9.08 8.84 -5.05
N THR A 72 9.21 9.49 -3.90
CA THR A 72 9.92 8.96 -2.74
C THR A 72 9.26 7.68 -2.25
N CYS A 73 7.93 7.69 -2.11
CA CYS A 73 7.15 6.52 -1.71
C CYS A 73 7.30 5.36 -2.71
N LEU A 74 7.11 5.62 -4.00
CA LEU A 74 7.24 4.60 -5.06
C LEU A 74 8.64 4.02 -5.13
N SER A 75 9.68 4.86 -5.02
CA SER A 75 11.08 4.41 -4.97
C SER A 75 11.34 3.48 -3.79
N GLY A 76 10.81 3.81 -2.60
CA GLY A 76 10.94 2.98 -1.40
C GLY A 76 10.21 1.63 -1.52
N LEU A 77 9.03 1.62 -2.13
CA LEU A 77 8.29 0.39 -2.44
C LEU A 77 9.05 -0.48 -3.45
N GLN A 78 9.54 0.11 -4.54
CA GLN A 78 10.31 -0.59 -5.57
C GLN A 78 11.60 -1.18 -4.98
N ALA A 79 12.35 -0.42 -4.18
CA ALA A 79 13.55 -0.91 -3.51
C ALA A 79 13.26 -2.05 -2.51
N SER A 80 12.01 -2.18 -2.05
CA SER A 80 11.56 -3.27 -1.18
C SER A 80 11.01 -4.47 -1.98
N GLY A 81 11.13 -4.46 -3.31
CA GLY A 81 10.65 -5.54 -4.18
C GLY A 81 9.13 -5.58 -4.34
N ILE A 82 8.44 -4.47 -4.06
CA ILE A 82 6.97 -4.39 -4.22
C ILE A 82 6.63 -4.05 -5.68
N GLU A 83 5.82 -4.90 -6.30
CA GLU A 83 5.45 -4.80 -7.71
C GLU A 83 3.98 -4.39 -7.92
N ARG A 84 3.18 -4.40 -6.86
CA ARG A 84 1.74 -4.10 -6.91
C ARG A 84 1.38 -3.09 -5.85
N ILE A 85 0.55 -2.13 -6.22
CA ILE A 85 -0.03 -1.13 -5.33
C ILE A 85 -1.51 -0.96 -5.64
N LEU A 86 -2.31 -0.59 -4.65
CA LEU A 86 -3.68 -0.15 -4.86
C LEU A 86 -3.72 1.38 -4.79
N LEU A 87 -4.13 2.04 -5.88
CA LEU A 87 -4.40 3.48 -5.85
C LEU A 87 -5.86 3.72 -5.45
N ILE A 88 -6.09 4.60 -4.49
CA ILE A 88 -7.43 4.99 -4.05
C ILE A 88 -7.48 6.49 -3.75
N GLY A 89 -8.65 7.11 -3.83
CA GLY A 89 -8.78 8.56 -3.57
C GLY A 89 -8.38 8.95 -2.14
N GLY A 90 -8.73 8.13 -1.15
CA GLY A 90 -8.56 8.45 0.27
C GLY A 90 -9.74 9.26 0.84
N GLY A 91 -10.05 9.01 2.11
CA GLY A 91 -11.24 9.55 2.78
C GLY A 91 -11.10 10.95 3.38
N VAL A 92 -9.94 11.60 3.25
CA VAL A 92 -9.73 12.93 3.83
C VAL A 92 -10.52 14.01 3.07
N PRO A 93 -11.23 14.93 3.74
CA PRO A 93 -12.15 15.87 3.08
C PRO A 93 -11.44 16.96 2.28
N LYS A 94 -10.19 17.28 2.62
CA LYS A 94 -9.35 18.25 1.92
C LYS A 94 -8.07 17.54 1.46
N PRO A 95 -7.70 17.60 0.16
CA PRO A 95 -6.40 17.08 -0.28
C PRO A 95 -5.24 17.77 0.46
N ALA A 96 -4.21 17.01 0.80
CA ALA A 96 -2.98 17.53 1.38
C ALA A 96 -2.19 18.41 0.39
N GLY A 97 -2.41 18.23 -0.91
CA GLY A 97 -1.78 19.02 -1.95
C GLY A 97 -2.42 18.82 -3.31
N ILE A 98 -1.61 18.59 -4.35
CA ILE A 98 -2.05 18.73 -5.75
C ILE A 98 -2.94 17.59 -6.27
N PHE A 99 -2.97 16.43 -5.59
CA PHE A 99 -3.72 15.27 -6.04
C PHE A 99 -5.12 15.23 -5.42
N SER A 100 -6.15 15.47 -6.24
CA SER A 100 -7.55 15.40 -5.81
C SER A 100 -8.16 14.01 -6.01
N SER A 101 -7.60 13.23 -6.94
CA SER A 101 -8.08 11.90 -7.32
C SER A 101 -6.92 10.99 -7.77
N VAL A 102 -7.21 9.69 -7.89
CA VAL A 102 -6.26 8.71 -8.47
C VAL A 102 -5.86 9.09 -9.90
N MET A 103 -6.75 9.74 -10.65
CA MET A 103 -6.46 10.16 -12.03
C MET A 103 -5.37 11.23 -12.09
N ASP A 104 -5.22 12.05 -11.05
CA ASP A 104 -4.15 13.05 -11.00
C ASP A 104 -2.79 12.35 -10.81
N MET A 105 -2.73 11.33 -9.94
CA MET A 105 -1.52 10.53 -9.76
C MET A 105 -1.10 9.81 -11.04
N LEU A 106 -2.05 9.19 -11.75
CA LEU A 106 -1.77 8.40 -12.97
C LEU A 106 -1.29 9.25 -14.17
N LYS A 107 -1.51 10.56 -14.14
CA LYS A 107 -1.05 11.50 -15.18
C LYS A 107 0.37 12.04 -14.94
N THR A 108 0.98 11.65 -13.82
CA THR A 108 2.30 12.13 -13.37
C THR A 108 3.40 11.19 -13.85
#